data_AF-A0A960B524-F1
#
_entry.id   AF-A0A960B524-F1
#
_cell.length_a   1.000
_cell.length_b   1.000
_cell.length_c   1.000
_cell.angle_alpha   90.00
_cell.angle_beta   90.00
_cell.angle_gamma   90.00
#
_symmetry.space_group_name_H-M   'P 1'
#
loop_
_entity.id
_entity.type
_entity.pdbx_description
1 polymer ?
#
loop_
_entity_poly.entity_id
_entity_poly.type
_entity_poly.pdbx_seq_one_letter_code
_entity_poly.pdbx_strand_id
1 'polypeptide(L)' 'HEMGFAREVADTLVFMDDGLIVEEGEPREMIANPQHHRTQAFLSKVL' A
#
# COMPACT_ATOMS: atom_id res chain seq x y z
N HIS A 1 -7.52 5.19 -3.20
CA HIS A 1 -8.34 6.32 -3.68
C HIS A 1 -7.75 7.68 -3.30
N GLU A 2 -7.07 7.84 -2.15
CA GLU A 2 -6.23 9.03 -1.87
C GLU A 2 -4.83 8.64 -1.36
N MET A 3 -3.99 8.12 -2.26
CA MET A 3 -2.65 7.59 -1.87
C MET A 3 -1.69 8.69 -1.40
N GLY A 4 -1.83 9.92 -1.92
CA GLY A 4 -1.00 11.06 -1.50
C GLY A 4 -1.22 11.44 -0.02
N PHE A 5 -2.48 11.42 0.43
CA PHE A 5 -2.82 11.66 1.83
C PHE A 5 -2.23 10.58 2.74
N ALA A 6 -2.43 9.30 2.40
CA ALA A 6 -1.87 8.20 3.17
C ALA A 6 -0.33 8.26 3.26
N ARG A 7 0.35 8.67 2.18
CA ARG A 7 1.81 8.84 2.17
C ARG A 7 2.32 9.96 3.09
N GLU A 8 1.52 11.01 3.29
CA GLU A 8 1.95 12.22 3.98
C GLU A 8 1.63 12.23 5.48
N VAL A 9 0.51 11.62 5.88
CA VAL A 9 0.02 11.72 7.26
C VAL A 9 -0.21 10.40 7.99
N ALA A 10 -0.19 9.25 7.30
CA ALA A 10 -0.39 7.99 7.98
C ALA A 10 0.90 7.49 8.63
N ASP A 11 0.77 6.84 9.79
CA ASP A 11 1.88 6.15 10.47
C ASP A 11 2.06 4.72 9.93
N THR A 12 0.97 4.09 9.49
CA THR A 12 0.94 2.71 9.00
C THR A 12 0.01 2.62 7.78
N LEU A 13 0.43 1.87 6.77
CA LEU A 13 -0.38 1.47 5.63
C LEU A 13 -0.68 -0.02 5.71
N VAL A 14 -1.94 -0.40 5.47
CA VAL A 14 -2.37 -1.79 5.39
C VAL A 14 -2.98 -2.01 4.01
N PHE A 15 -2.43 -2.96 3.26
CA PHE A 15 -3.02 -3.45 2.02
C PHE A 15 -3.80 -4.74 2.30
N MET A 16 -5.08 -4.73 1.96
CA MET A 16 -5.98 -5.86 2.11
C MET A 16 -6.47 -6.34 0.75
N ASP A 17 -6.54 -7.66 0.58
CA ASP A 17 -7.11 -8.29 -0.61
C ASP A 17 -7.68 -9.68 -0.24
N ASP A 18 -8.85 -10.01 -0.78
CA ASP A 18 -9.64 -11.21 -0.45
C ASP A 18 -9.91 -11.40 1.07
N GLY A 19 -10.22 -10.29 1.76
CA GLY A 19 -10.54 -10.31 3.19
C GLY A 19 -9.34 -10.54 4.13
N LEU A 20 -8.11 -10.55 3.59
CA LEU A 20 -6.88 -10.76 4.36
C LEU A 20 -5.99 -9.52 4.34
N ILE A 21 -5.21 -9.32 5.40
CA ILE A 21 -4.07 -8.40 5.38
C ILE A 21 -2.95 -9.08 4.58
N VAL A 22 -2.56 -8.46 3.48
CA VAL A 22 -1.58 -9.00 2.54
C VAL A 22 -0.22 -8.36 2.74
N GLU A 23 -0.20 -7.07 3.08
CA GLU A 23 1.02 -6.34 3.40
C GLU A 23 0.70 -5.18 4.36
N GLU A 24 1.59 -4.91 5.29
CA GLU A 24 1.48 -3.82 6.27
C GLU A 24 2.88 -3.24 6.53
N GLY A 25 2.97 -1.94 6.72
CA GLY A 25 4.25 -1.25 6.89
C GLY A 25 4.15 0.26 6.79
N GLU A 26 5.31 0.91 6.70
CA GLU A 26 5.39 2.36 6.57
C GLU A 26 4.84 2.81 5.19
N PRO A 27 3.98 3.85 5.13
CA PRO A 27 3.32 4.21 3.88
C PRO A 27 4.25 4.59 2.74
N ARG A 28 5.34 5.32 3.01
CA ARG A 28 6.28 5.75 1.96
C ARG A 28 7.02 4.54 1.40
N GLU A 29 7.45 3.61 2.24
CA GLU A 29 8.11 2.37 1.83
C GLU A 29 7.17 1.44 1.07
N MET A 30 5.98 1.17 1.58
CA MET A 30 5.01 0.29 0.90
C MET A 30 4.54 0.85 -0.44
N ILE A 31 4.44 2.18 -0.59
CA ILE A 31 4.04 2.80 -1.87
C ILE A 31 5.22 2.83 -2.85
N ALA A 32 6.43 3.14 -2.39
CA ALA A 32 7.60 3.29 -3.26
C ALA A 32 8.28 1.94 -3.60
N ASN A 33 8.23 0.98 -2.68
CA ASN A 33 8.88 -0.32 -2.76
C ASN A 33 8.02 -1.43 -2.12
N PRO A 34 6.80 -1.67 -2.61
CA PRO A 34 5.95 -2.77 -2.14
C PRO A 34 6.65 -4.12 -2.31
N GLN A 35 6.66 -4.95 -1.27
CA GLN A 35 7.32 -6.26 -1.29
C GLN A 35 6.38 -7.38 -1.76
N HIS A 36 5.06 -7.24 -1.53
CA HIS A 36 4.12 -8.29 -1.91
C HIS A 36 3.64 -8.11 -3.35
N HIS A 37 3.65 -9.20 -4.13
CA HIS A 37 3.28 -9.19 -5.54
C HIS A 37 1.85 -8.67 -5.81
N ARG A 38 0.88 -8.99 -4.93
CA ARG A 38 -0.50 -8.44 -5.01
C ARG A 38 -0.54 -6.94 -4.78
N THR A 39 0.24 -6.41 -3.84
CA THR A 39 0.36 -4.97 -3.58
C THR A 39 0.98 -4.25 -4.77
N GLN A 40 2.06 -4.80 -5.33
CA GLN A 40 2.68 -4.30 -6.58
C GLN A 40 1.67 -4.23 -7.72
N ALA A 41 0.93 -5.33 -7.95
CA ALA A 41 -0.07 -5.41 -9.00
C ALA A 41 -1.22 -4.41 -8.78
N PHE A 42 -1.64 -4.18 -7.53
CA PHE A 42 -2.64 -3.18 -7.20
C PHE A 42 -2.12 -1.76 -7.46
N LEU A 43 -0.96 -1.40 -6.90
CA LEU A 43 -0.38 -0.07 -7.02
C LEU A 43 -0.10 0.29 -8.48
N SER A 44 0.31 -0.66 -9.32
CA SER A 44 0.53 -0.44 -10.77
C SER A 44 -0.72 -0.03 -11.57
N LYS A 45 -1.92 -0.23 -11.01
CA LYS A 45 -3.20 0.13 -11.64
C LYS A 45 -3.80 1.41 -11.07
N VAL A 46 -3.31 1.86 -9.92
CA VAL A 46 -3.89 2.95 -9.12
C VAL A 46 -2.97 4.17 -9.09
N LEU A 47 -1.67 3.98 -9.30
CA LEU A 47 -0.67 5.02 -9.54
C LEU A 47 -0.40 5.15 -11.03
#